data_AF-A0ABD3H2X0-F1
#
_entry.id   AF-A0ABD3H2X0-F1
#
_cell.length_a   1.000
_cell.length_b   1.000
_cell.length_c   1.000
_cell.angle_alpha   90.00
_cell.angle_beta   90.00
_cell.angle_gamma   90.00
#
_symmetry.space_group_name_H-M   'P 1'
#
loop_
_entity.id
_entity.type
_entity.pdbx_description
1 polymer ?
#
loop_
_entity_poly.entity_id
_entity_poly.type
_entity_poly.pdbx_seq_one_letter_code
_entity_poly.pdbx_strand_id
1 'polypeptide(L)'
;MASAVESVQCFGRKKTAVAVTYCKRGRGLIKINGCPIELVEPEILRYKAFEPILLLGRQRFANVDMRIRVRGGGFTSQIYAIRQSIAKALVAFYQKRCEPKKFGGRGARSRFQKSYR
;
A
#
# COMPACT_ATOMS: atom_id res chain seq x y z
N MET A 1 10.80 2.03 -30.09
CA MET A 1 9.47 1.96 -29.43
C MET A 1 9.68 1.42 -28.02
N ALA A 2 9.42 2.22 -26.98
CA ALA A 2 9.54 1.73 -25.60
C ALA A 2 8.45 0.68 -25.35
N SER A 3 8.84 -0.53 -24.96
CA SER A 3 7.89 -1.59 -24.60
C SER A 3 7.04 -1.14 -23.41
N ALA A 4 5.74 -1.44 -23.46
CA ALA A 4 4.82 -1.12 -22.38
C ALA A 4 5.22 -1.89 -21.12
N VAL A 5 5.81 -1.19 -20.13
CA VAL A 5 6.22 -1.80 -18.87
C VAL A 5 4.97 -2.23 -18.11
N GLU A 6 4.85 -3.53 -17.81
CA GLU A 6 3.78 -4.07 -16.98
C GLU A 6 3.80 -3.37 -15.61
N SER A 7 2.77 -2.56 -15.38
CA SER A 7 2.62 -1.80 -14.15
C SER A 7 1.19 -1.79 -13.68
N VAL A 8 1.03 -1.78 -12.36
CA VAL A 8 -0.27 -1.81 -11.68
C VAL A 8 -0.29 -0.76 -10.60
N GLN A 9 -1.39 -0.01 -10.53
CA GLN A 9 -1.63 0.96 -9.47
C GLN A 9 -2.72 0.45 -8.54
N CYS A 10 -2.43 0.41 -7.25
CA CYS A 10 -3.38 0.01 -6.21
C CYS A 10 -3.40 1.02 -5.07
N PHE A 11 -4.46 0.98 -4.27
CA PHE A 11 -4.59 1.83 -3.09
C PHE A 11 -5.05 1.04 -1.86
N GLY A 12 -4.46 1.41 -0.71
CA GLY A 12 -4.89 1.03 0.63
C GLY A 12 -5.46 2.25 1.34
N ARG A 13 -6.50 2.05 2.16
CA ARG A 13 -7.13 3.12 2.93
C ARG A 13 -7.41 2.65 4.35
N LYS A 14 -7.01 3.45 5.33
CA LYS A 14 -7.34 3.23 6.74
C LYS A 14 -7.69 4.56 7.40
N LYS A 15 -8.93 4.65 7.93
CA LYS A 15 -9.48 5.92 8.43
C LYS A 15 -9.35 7.00 7.32
N THR A 16 -8.54 8.03 7.56
CA THR A 16 -8.26 9.12 6.61
C THR A 16 -6.94 8.92 5.84
N ALA A 17 -6.11 7.95 6.21
CA ALA A 17 -4.84 7.66 5.53
C ALA A 17 -5.07 6.92 4.22
N VAL A 18 -4.42 7.39 3.15
CA VAL A 18 -4.45 6.79 1.83
C VAL A 18 -3.02 6.46 1.40
N ALA A 19 -2.77 5.19 1.08
CA ALA A 19 -1.52 4.71 0.53
C ALA A 19 -1.73 4.27 -0.92
N VAL A 20 -1.06 4.91 -1.87
CA VAL A 20 -1.09 4.57 -3.29
C VAL A 20 0.20 3.87 -3.65
N THR A 21 0.11 2.66 -4.16
CA THR A 21 1.26 1.83 -4.57
C THR A 21 1.31 1.73 -6.07
N TYR A 22 2.46 2.05 -6.65
CA TYR A 22 2.80 1.77 -8.03
C TYR A 22 3.74 0.58 -8.05
N CYS A 23 3.26 -0.53 -8.62
CA CYS A 23 3.99 -1.77 -8.75
C CYS A 23 4.46 -1.90 -10.21
N LYS A 24 5.73 -2.20 -10.41
CA LYS A 24 6.33 -2.46 -11.72
C LYS A 24 7.21 -3.70 -11.63
N ARG A 25 7.48 -4.34 -12.75
CA ARG A 25 8.49 -5.41 -12.81
C ARG A 25 9.87 -4.85 -12.49
N GLY A 26 10.65 -5.53 -11.64
CA GLY A 26 11.89 -4.97 -11.08
C GLY A 26 12.71 -5.95 -10.25
N ARG A 27 13.53 -5.41 -9.34
CA ARG A 27 14.53 -6.14 -8.53
C ARG A 27 14.13 -6.32 -7.05
N GLY A 28 12.91 -5.96 -6.68
CA GLY A 28 12.43 -6.08 -5.29
C GLY A 28 12.55 -4.82 -4.46
N LEU A 29 12.70 -3.65 -5.09
CA LEU A 29 12.90 -2.40 -4.37
C LEU A 29 11.56 -1.86 -3.83
N ILE A 30 11.41 -1.80 -2.51
CA ILE A 30 10.21 -1.27 -1.85
C ILE A 30 10.53 0.07 -1.18
N LYS A 31 9.89 1.14 -1.67
CA LYS A 31 10.08 2.51 -1.16
C LYS A 31 8.76 3.12 -0.71
N ILE A 32 8.74 3.73 0.47
CA ILE A 32 7.64 4.50 1.04
C ILE A 32 8.05 5.97 1.10
N ASN A 33 7.34 6.81 0.37
CA ASN A 33 7.60 8.26 0.24
C ASN A 33 9.01 8.66 -0.23
N GLY A 34 9.83 7.70 -0.69
CA GLY A 34 11.22 7.92 -1.11
C GLY A 34 12.21 7.17 -0.23
N CYS A 35 11.83 6.87 1.01
CA CYS A 35 12.61 6.09 1.96
C CYS A 35 12.38 4.57 1.76
N PRO A 36 13.39 3.72 2.01
CA PRO A 36 13.19 2.26 2.02
C PRO A 36 12.27 1.84 3.17
N ILE A 37 11.57 0.71 3.01
CA ILE A 37 10.61 0.20 4.01
C ILE A 37 11.25 -0.13 5.38
N GLU A 38 12.55 -0.42 5.39
CA GLU A 38 13.34 -0.69 6.60
C GLU A 38 13.49 0.54 7.50
N LEU A 39 13.43 1.75 6.91
CA LEU A 39 13.58 3.01 7.63
C LEU A 39 12.24 3.66 7.94
N VAL A 40 11.15 2.88 7.95
CA VAL A 40 9.84 3.41 8.33
C VAL A 40 9.81 3.69 9.84
N GLU A 41 9.35 4.89 10.16
CA GLU A 41 9.04 5.33 11.51
C GLU A 41 7.53 5.20 11.77
N PRO A 42 7.11 4.88 13.01
CA PRO A 42 7.91 4.50 14.18
C PRO A 42 8.36 3.03 14.12
N GLU A 43 9.51 2.74 14.72
CA GLU A 43 10.16 1.42 14.68
C GLU A 43 9.28 0.28 15.21
N ILE A 44 8.51 0.53 16.27
CA ILE A 44 7.60 -0.46 16.88
C ILE A 44 6.56 -0.96 15.86
N LEU A 45 6.10 -0.08 14.95
CA LEU A 45 5.09 -0.42 13.96
C LEU A 45 5.67 -0.95 12.65
N ARG A 46 6.99 -0.92 12.48
CA ARG A 46 7.69 -1.35 11.27
C ARG A 46 7.36 -2.79 10.90
N TYR A 47 7.29 -3.69 11.88
CA TYR A 47 6.91 -5.09 11.68
C TYR A 47 5.53 -5.26 11.04
N LYS A 48 4.58 -4.34 11.29
CA LYS A 48 3.25 -4.37 10.65
C LYS A 48 3.29 -4.00 9.17
N ALA A 49 4.27 -3.21 8.73
CA ALA A 49 4.49 -2.94 7.32
C ALA A 49 5.13 -4.14 6.61
N PHE A 50 5.98 -4.90 7.30
CA PHE A 50 6.65 -6.10 6.78
C PHE A 50 5.81 -7.37 6.77
N GLU A 51 4.75 -7.44 7.57
CA GLU A 51 3.82 -8.56 7.65
C GLU A 51 3.46 -9.21 6.29
N PRO A 52 3.05 -8.48 5.23
CA PRO A 52 2.75 -9.08 3.93
C PRO A 52 3.97 -9.73 3.26
N ILE A 53 5.16 -9.19 3.47
CA ILE A 53 6.40 -9.72 2.89
C ILE A 53 6.83 -11.00 3.62
N LEU A 54 6.72 -11.00 4.95
CA LEU A 54 7.05 -12.15 5.79
C LEU A 54 6.09 -13.31 5.54
N LEU A 55 4.79 -13.03 5.39
CA LEU A 55 3.77 -14.06 5.20
C LEU A 55 3.87 -14.77 3.83
N LEU A 56 4.11 -14.02 2.75
CA LEU A 56 4.15 -14.55 1.38
C LEU A 56 5.53 -15.05 0.95
N GLY A 57 6.58 -14.67 1.69
CA GLY A 57 7.96 -14.98 1.38
C GLY A 57 8.61 -13.98 0.41
N ARG A 58 9.91 -13.73 0.61
CA ARG A 58 10.70 -12.74 -0.16
C ARG A 58 10.78 -13.04 -1.67
N GLN A 59 10.63 -14.30 -2.07
CA GLN A 59 10.74 -14.74 -3.46
C GLN A 59 9.73 -14.05 -4.39
N ARG A 60 8.49 -13.85 -3.93
CA ARG A 60 7.44 -13.19 -4.74
C ARG A 60 7.68 -11.69 -4.89
N PHE A 61 8.44 -11.08 -3.97
CA PHE A 61 8.77 -9.66 -4.02
C PHE A 61 10.04 -9.38 -4.83
N ALA A 62 10.93 -10.37 -5.02
CA ALA A 62 12.19 -10.19 -5.74
C ALA A 62 12.03 -9.69 -7.19
N ASN A 63 10.90 -10.01 -7.83
CA ASN A 63 10.64 -9.66 -9.23
C ASN A 63 9.85 -8.35 -9.42
N VAL A 64 9.50 -7.65 -8.34
CA VAL A 64 8.61 -6.48 -8.37
C VAL A 64 9.19 -5.31 -7.57
N ASP A 65 9.22 -4.13 -8.19
CA ASP A 65 9.52 -2.89 -7.48
C ASP A 65 8.22 -2.18 -7.09
N MET A 66 8.14 -1.73 -5.84
CA MET A 66 6.98 -1.03 -5.30
C MET A 66 7.36 0.38 -4.84
N ARG A 67 6.73 1.39 -5.44
CA ARG A 67 6.78 2.78 -4.98
C ARG A 67 5.47 3.15 -4.32
N ILE A 68 5.52 3.46 -3.03
CA ILE A 68 4.36 3.74 -2.19
C ILE A 68 4.37 5.23 -1.84
N ARG A 69 3.27 5.91 -2.12
CA ARG A 69 3.01 7.30 -1.70
C ARG A 69 1.88 7.31 -0.68
N VAL A 70 2.12 7.89 0.48
CA VAL A 70 1.15 7.90 1.58
C VAL A 70 0.82 9.34 1.95
N ARG A 71 -0.47 9.63 2.13
CA ARG A 71 -0.97 10.94 2.55
C ARG A 71 -2.11 10.79 3.56
N GLY A 72 -2.22 11.78 4.45
CA GLY A 72 -3.29 11.88 5.45
C GLY A 72 -3.16 10.91 6.63
N GLY A 73 -4.05 11.08 7.62
CA GLY A 73 -4.06 10.30 8.86
C GLY A 73 -2.83 10.55 9.75
N GLY A 74 -2.62 9.65 10.73
CA GLY A 74 -1.42 9.61 11.56
C GLY A 74 -0.61 8.31 11.36
N PHE A 75 0.52 8.17 12.06
CA PHE A 75 1.49 7.07 11.88
C PHE A 75 0.85 5.69 11.82
N THR A 76 0.05 5.31 12.83
CA THR A 76 -0.57 3.99 12.88
C THR A 76 -1.50 3.75 11.69
N SER A 77 -2.38 4.71 11.35
CA SER A 77 -3.28 4.55 10.20
C SER A 77 -2.52 4.44 8.87
N GLN A 78 -1.41 5.16 8.73
CA GLN A 78 -0.57 5.09 7.54
C GLN A 78 0.07 3.71 7.39
N ILE A 79 0.65 3.16 8.47
CA ILE A 79 1.22 1.80 8.48
C ILE A 79 0.20 0.75 8.02
N TYR A 80 -1.03 0.79 8.55
CA TYR A 80 -2.08 -0.15 8.14
C TYR A 80 -2.53 0.06 6.69
N ALA A 81 -2.55 1.29 6.19
CA ALA A 81 -2.85 1.57 4.79
C ALA A 81 -1.74 1.04 3.86
N ILE A 82 -0.48 1.21 4.24
CA ILE A 82 0.70 0.67 3.54
C ILE A 82 0.63 -0.86 3.48
N ARG A 83 0.39 -1.50 4.63
CA ARG A 83 0.24 -2.96 4.73
C ARG A 83 -0.80 -3.48 3.73
N GLN A 84 -1.96 -2.82 3.69
CA GLN A 84 -3.04 -3.19 2.78
C GLN A 84 -2.68 -2.94 1.31
N SER A 85 -1.99 -1.84 1.00
CA SER A 85 -1.65 -1.49 -0.38
C SER A 85 -0.60 -2.44 -0.98
N ILE A 86 0.38 -2.88 -0.19
CA ILE A 86 1.40 -3.86 -0.61
C ILE A 86 0.74 -5.19 -1.00
N ALA A 87 -0.12 -5.74 -0.12
CA ALA A 87 -0.79 -7.00 -0.38
C ALA A 87 -1.67 -6.93 -1.65
N LYS A 88 -2.45 -5.86 -1.81
CA LYS A 88 -3.28 -5.65 -3.01
C LYS A 88 -2.45 -5.52 -4.28
N ALA A 89 -1.36 -4.76 -4.22
CA ALA A 89 -0.49 -4.55 -5.38
C ALA A 89 0.14 -5.84 -5.88
N LEU A 90 0.57 -6.72 -4.97
CA LEU A 90 1.13 -8.01 -5.35
C LEU A 90 0.08 -8.91 -6.01
N VAL A 91 -1.11 -9.02 -5.42
CA VAL A 91 -2.21 -9.81 -5.98
C VAL A 91 -2.62 -9.27 -7.34
N ALA A 92 -2.80 -7.96 -7.48
CA ALA A 92 -3.21 -7.35 -8.76
C ALA A 92 -2.12 -7.43 -9.85
N PHE A 93 -0.85 -7.55 -9.46
CA PHE A 93 0.24 -7.74 -10.42
C PHE A 93 0.25 -9.15 -11.01
N TYR A 94 0.05 -10.19 -10.20
CA TYR A 94 0.02 -11.58 -10.66
C TYR A 94 -1.34 -12.02 -11.19
N GLN A 95 -2.42 -11.60 -10.54
CA GLN A 95 -3.79 -11.81 -10.97
C GLN A 95 -4.25 -10.52 -11.65
N LYS A 96 -4.20 -10.47 -12.99
CA LYS A 96 -4.72 -9.35 -13.78
C LYS A 96 -6.26 -9.29 -13.68
N ARG A 97 -6.79 -8.96 -12.50
CA ARG A 97 -8.20 -8.64 -12.26
C ARG A 97 -8.28 -7.18 -11.84
N CYS A 98 -8.64 -6.33 -12.80
CA CYS A 98 -9.10 -4.98 -12.51
C CYS A 98 -10.46 -5.08 -11.83
N GLU A 99 -10.50 -5.18 -10.51
CA GLU A 99 -11.77 -4.98 -9.80
C GLU A 99 -12.17 -3.50 -9.89
N PRO A 100 -13.38 -3.18 -10.36
CA PRO A 100 -13.86 -1.81 -10.38
C PRO A 100 -13.91 -1.25 -8.95
N LYS A 101 -13.45 -0.01 -8.80
CA LYS A 101 -13.53 0.71 -7.53
C LYS A 101 -14.99 0.78 -7.08
N LYS A 102 -15.35 0.23 -5.91
CA LYS A 102 -16.55 0.68 -5.19
C LYS A 102 -16.31 2.15 -4.79
N PHE A 103 -16.83 3.06 -5.61
CA PHE A 103 -16.58 4.49 -5.51
C PHE A 103 -17.38 5.13 -4.35
N GLY A 104 -16.83 6.18 -3.73
CA GLY A 104 -17.60 7.17 -2.96
C GLY A 104 -17.76 6.98 -1.44
N GLY A 105 -17.68 5.77 -0.90
CA GLY A 105 -17.92 5.55 0.54
C GLY A 105 -16.73 5.91 1.44
N ARG A 106 -16.97 6.58 2.57
CA ARG A 106 -15.99 6.65 3.66
C ARG A 106 -15.75 5.22 4.19
N GLY A 107 -14.53 4.90 4.62
CA GLY A 107 -14.25 3.60 5.22
C GLY A 107 -15.13 3.39 6.47
N ALA A 108 -15.61 2.17 6.69
CA ALA A 108 -16.63 1.82 7.70
C ALA A 108 -16.39 2.33 9.14
N ARG A 109 -15.16 2.75 9.49
CA ARG A 109 -14.78 3.28 10.81
C ARG A 109 -14.21 4.71 10.75
N SER A 110 -14.58 5.51 9.76
CA SER A 110 -14.28 6.95 9.77
C SER A 110 -15.07 7.64 10.87
N ARG A 111 -14.47 8.60 11.58
CA ARG A 111 -15.12 9.34 12.68
C ARG A 111 -16.36 10.07 12.13
N PHE A 112 -17.54 9.81 12.70
CA PHE A 112 -18.72 10.65 12.48
C PHE A 112 -18.56 11.93 13.31
N GLN A 113 -18.88 13.07 12.70
CA GLN A 113 -18.91 14.37 13.39
C GLN A 113 -20.10 14.35 14.35
N LYS A 114 -19.86 14.47 15.65
CA LYS A 114 -20.95 14.72 16.60
C LYS A 114 -21.45 16.14 16.35
N SER A 115 -22.71 16.25 15.95
CA SER A 115 -23.47 17.49 16.02
C SER A 115 -23.89 17.69 17.46
N TYR A 116 -23.48 18.80 18.08
CA TYR A 116 -24.12 19.29 19.30
C TYR A 116 -25.10 20.36 18.84
N ARG A 117 -26.39 20.09 19.04
CA ARG A 117 -27.46 21.08 18.91
C ARG A 117 -27.74 21.66 20.28
#